data_AF-A0A661W6V5-F1
#
_entry.id   AF-A0A661W6V5-F1
#
_cell.length_a   1.000
_cell.length_b   1.000
_cell.length_c   1.000
_cell.angle_alpha   90.00
_cell.angle_beta   90.00
_cell.angle_gamma   90.00
#
_symmetry.space_group_name_H-M   'P 1'
#
loop_
_entity.id
_entity.type
_entity.pdbx_description
1 polymer ?
#
loop_
_entity_poly.entity_id
_entity_poly.type
_entity_poly.pdbx_seq_one_letter_code
_entity_poly.pdbx_strand_id
1 'polypeptide(L)'
;MVRPGKKVRIGILTGGGDCAGLNPAIKWVVKTALDERLQWERGVQYEVLGIRDGWKGLIRAEPSSPEIPGYVVPLTQEMVRTWDRYGGTFLGTSRTNPYNPQNDQSRTVLDNIEKLGLGAVIAIGGEDTLGVAYRLSQEGVNVIGIPKTIDKDLPGTDYTLGFETALNVITEEVDRLRTTAGSHKRLFVVETMGRNAGWLALEGGESCGAFIILIPEHDFSVAKVCELVREGRRGGARYEIIVVAEGAKPEGGRE
;
A
#
# COMPACT_ATOMS: atom_id res chain seq x y z
N MET A 1 -5.89 -35.62 20.02
CA MET A 1 -6.43 -34.94 21.22
C MET A 1 -5.59 -33.69 21.45
N VAL A 2 -6.11 -32.50 21.16
CA VAL A 2 -5.38 -31.22 21.21
C VAL A 2 -5.09 -30.87 22.67
N ARG A 3 -3.81 -30.62 23.01
CA ARG A 3 -3.45 -30.04 24.31
C ARG A 3 -4.25 -28.73 24.48
N PRO A 4 -4.75 -28.37 25.67
CA PRO A 4 -5.41 -27.09 25.87
C PRO A 4 -4.39 -25.96 25.63
N GLY A 5 -4.35 -25.48 24.39
CA GLY A 5 -3.47 -24.41 23.94
C GLY A 5 -4.08 -23.04 24.24
N LYS A 6 -3.22 -22.03 24.37
CA LYS A 6 -3.64 -20.64 24.52
C LYS A 6 -4.51 -20.24 23.32
N LYS A 7 -5.65 -19.59 23.56
CA LYS A 7 -6.45 -18.97 22.49
C LYS A 7 -6.00 -17.52 22.29
N VAL A 8 -5.76 -17.12 21.04
CA VAL A 8 -5.31 -15.76 20.68
C VAL A 8 -6.14 -15.26 19.51
N ARG A 9 -6.67 -14.05 19.63
CA ARG A 9 -7.41 -13.39 18.56
C ARG A 9 -6.54 -12.34 17.89
N ILE A 10 -6.49 -12.36 16.56
CA ILE A 10 -5.71 -11.43 15.74
C ILE A 10 -6.69 -10.52 15.01
N GLY A 11 -6.55 -9.21 15.16
CA GLY A 11 -7.22 -8.23 14.30
C GLY A 11 -6.36 -7.96 13.07
N ILE A 12 -6.94 -7.89 11.88
CA ILE A 12 -6.23 -7.49 10.65
C ILE A 12 -6.98 -6.36 9.94
N LEU A 13 -6.26 -5.33 9.53
CA LEU A 13 -6.84 -4.15 8.88
C LEU A 13 -5.96 -3.63 7.74
N THR A 14 -6.60 -2.96 6.79
CA THR A 14 -5.95 -2.23 5.69
C THR A 14 -6.23 -0.73 5.79
N GLY A 15 -5.18 0.10 5.74
CA GLY A 15 -5.28 1.56 5.87
C GLY A 15 -4.58 2.33 4.74
N GLY A 16 -5.03 3.56 4.48
CA GLY A 16 -4.51 4.43 3.42
C GLY A 16 -5.09 4.13 2.03
N GLY A 17 -4.38 4.51 0.97
CA GLY A 17 -4.75 4.14 -0.42
C GLY A 17 -4.59 2.63 -0.65
N ASP A 18 -5.47 2.03 -1.45
CA ASP A 18 -5.35 0.61 -1.80
C ASP A 18 -4.29 0.38 -2.88
N CYS A 19 -3.88 -0.88 -3.03
CA CYS A 19 -2.96 -1.31 -4.07
C CYS A 19 -3.10 -2.82 -4.29
N ALA A 20 -2.43 -3.34 -5.31
CA ALA A 20 -2.27 -4.77 -5.50
C ALA A 20 -1.50 -5.41 -4.31
N GLY A 21 -1.80 -6.68 -4.00
CA GLY A 21 -1.10 -7.44 -2.96
C GLY A 21 -1.76 -7.44 -1.58
N LEU A 22 -2.73 -6.55 -1.31
CA LEU A 22 -3.45 -6.49 -0.05
C LEU A 22 -4.26 -7.76 0.25
N ASN A 23 -5.10 -8.17 -0.69
CA ASN A 23 -5.91 -9.38 -0.56
C ASN A 23 -5.07 -10.67 -0.40
N PRO A 24 -4.00 -10.89 -1.20
CA PRO A 24 -3.04 -11.96 -0.93
C PRO A 24 -2.43 -11.92 0.47
N ALA A 25 -2.03 -10.74 0.97
CA ALA A 25 -1.46 -10.60 2.31
C ALA A 25 -2.47 -11.01 3.40
N ILE A 26 -3.72 -10.54 3.31
CA ILE A 26 -4.79 -10.93 4.25
C ILE A 26 -5.04 -12.44 4.16
N LYS A 27 -5.15 -12.99 2.95
CA LYS A 27 -5.34 -14.43 2.72
C LYS A 27 -4.25 -15.24 3.41
N TRP A 28 -2.98 -14.87 3.25
CA TRP A 28 -1.87 -15.63 3.83
C TRP A 28 -1.78 -15.50 5.35
N VAL A 29 -2.12 -14.34 5.93
CA VAL A 29 -2.30 -14.21 7.38
C VAL A 29 -3.36 -15.19 7.88
N VAL A 30 -4.55 -15.20 7.26
CA VAL A 30 -5.67 -16.06 7.66
C VAL A 30 -5.32 -17.54 7.47
N LYS A 31 -4.78 -17.93 6.31
CA LYS A 31 -4.37 -19.30 6.00
C LYS A 31 -3.33 -19.81 7.01
N THR A 32 -2.32 -19.00 7.32
CA THR A 32 -1.24 -19.39 8.24
C THR A 32 -1.71 -19.45 9.69
N ALA A 33 -2.54 -18.50 10.12
CA ALA A 33 -3.07 -18.47 11.49
C ALA A 33 -4.03 -19.64 11.76
N LEU A 34 -4.89 -19.97 10.78
CA LEU A 34 -5.93 -20.99 10.92
C LEU A 34 -5.51 -22.38 10.44
N ASP A 35 -4.26 -22.58 10.02
CA ASP A 35 -3.75 -23.91 9.67
C ASP A 35 -3.70 -24.81 10.91
N GLU A 36 -4.36 -25.97 10.86
CA GLU A 36 -4.47 -26.87 12.01
C GLU A 36 -3.12 -27.44 12.46
N ARG A 37 -2.21 -27.70 11.51
CA ARG A 37 -0.90 -28.27 11.80
C ARG A 37 0.00 -27.23 12.45
N LEU A 38 0.01 -26.00 11.94
CA LEU A 38 0.74 -24.89 12.54
C LEU A 38 0.21 -24.54 13.93
N GLN A 39 -1.11 -24.55 14.13
CA GLN A 39 -1.70 -24.35 15.46
C GLN A 39 -1.29 -25.45 16.45
N TRP A 40 -1.28 -26.71 16.00
CA TRP A 40 -0.80 -27.83 16.80
C TRP A 40 0.68 -27.69 17.16
N GLU A 41 1.55 -27.41 16.18
CA GLU A 41 2.99 -27.21 16.37
C GLU A 41 3.29 -26.04 17.32
N ARG A 42 2.52 -24.94 17.23
CA ARG A 42 2.67 -23.75 18.08
C ARG A 42 2.03 -23.91 19.46
N GLY A 43 1.11 -24.87 19.64
CA GLY A 43 0.32 -25.00 20.87
C GLY A 43 -0.62 -23.81 21.14
N VAL A 44 -0.99 -23.07 20.09
CA VAL A 44 -1.84 -21.87 20.16
C VAL A 44 -2.97 -22.01 19.15
N GLN A 45 -4.19 -21.75 19.58
CA GLN A 45 -5.35 -21.63 18.70
C GLN A 45 -5.58 -20.17 18.34
N TYR A 46 -5.66 -19.87 17.05
CA TYR A 46 -5.88 -18.52 16.56
C TYR A 46 -7.32 -18.34 16.05
N GLU A 47 -7.84 -17.13 16.26
CA GLU A 47 -9.01 -16.60 15.58
C GLU A 47 -8.59 -15.32 14.85
N VAL A 48 -9.02 -15.13 13.61
CA VAL A 48 -8.68 -13.93 12.83
C VAL A 48 -9.94 -13.11 12.59
N LEU A 49 -9.91 -11.85 13.02
CA LEU A 49 -10.97 -10.87 12.79
C LEU A 49 -10.47 -9.82 11.79
N GLY A 50 -11.18 -9.71 10.66
CA GLY A 50 -11.00 -8.63 9.71
C GLY A 50 -11.68 -7.37 10.23
N ILE A 51 -10.93 -6.27 10.29
CA ILE A 51 -11.45 -4.96 10.65
C ILE A 51 -11.66 -4.15 9.36
N ARG A 52 -12.91 -3.82 9.08
CA ARG A 52 -13.29 -3.10 7.86
C ARG A 52 -12.91 -1.64 7.93
N ASP A 53 -12.61 -1.03 6.79
CA ASP A 53 -12.28 0.40 6.66
C ASP A 53 -11.10 0.84 7.55
N GLY A 54 -10.13 -0.05 7.82
CA GLY A 54 -8.91 0.31 8.54
C GLY A 54 -9.14 0.76 9.99
N TRP A 55 -8.39 1.77 10.45
CA TRP A 55 -8.53 2.30 11.80
C TRP A 55 -9.91 2.87 12.11
N LYS A 56 -10.62 3.41 11.10
CA LYS A 56 -12.00 3.87 11.24
C LYS A 56 -12.91 2.76 11.75
N GLY A 57 -12.75 1.55 11.23
CA GLY A 57 -13.55 0.42 11.70
C GLY A 57 -13.19 -0.03 13.09
N LEU A 58 -11.92 0.05 13.48
CA LEU A 58 -11.52 -0.28 14.85
C LEU A 58 -12.05 0.74 15.86
N ILE A 59 -12.13 2.02 15.49
CA ILE A 59 -12.80 3.07 16.30
C ILE A 59 -14.29 2.77 16.44
N ARG A 60 -14.95 2.35 15.35
CA ARG A 60 -16.39 2.08 15.29
C ARG A 60 -16.77 0.64 15.64
N ALA A 61 -15.81 -0.17 16.09
CA ALA A 61 -16.04 -1.55 16.48
C ALA A 61 -16.76 -1.58 17.84
N GLU A 62 -18.04 -1.21 17.84
CA GLU A 62 -18.92 -1.39 19.00
C GLU A 62 -19.48 -2.81 18.98
N PRO A 63 -19.13 -3.69 19.96
CA PRO A 63 -19.62 -5.05 20.01
C PRO A 63 -21.15 -5.15 20.24
N SER A 64 -21.80 -4.04 20.59
CA SER A 64 -23.18 -3.97 21.07
C SER A 64 -24.15 -3.21 20.17
N SER A 65 -23.72 -2.66 19.03
CA SER A 65 -24.61 -1.86 18.19
C SER A 65 -25.24 -2.68 17.05
N PRO A 66 -26.58 -2.81 17.00
CA PRO A 66 -27.30 -3.66 16.05
C PRO A 66 -27.44 -3.07 14.64
N GLU A 67 -26.88 -1.89 14.35
CA GLU A 67 -26.99 -1.26 13.03
C GLU A 67 -25.64 -1.22 12.29
N ILE A 68 -25.63 -1.85 11.11
CA ILE A 68 -24.51 -2.14 10.19
C ILE A 68 -23.84 -3.50 10.51
N PRO A 69 -23.76 -4.47 9.56
CA PRO A 69 -22.98 -5.69 9.79
C PRO A 69 -21.56 -5.27 10.16
N GLY A 70 -21.19 -5.51 11.42
CA GLY A 70 -20.20 -4.72 12.14
C GLY A 70 -18.87 -4.51 11.41
N TYR A 71 -18.12 -3.50 11.82
CA TYR A 71 -16.76 -3.24 11.33
C TYR A 71 -15.78 -4.39 11.61
N VAL A 72 -16.21 -5.44 12.31
CA VAL A 72 -15.43 -6.60 12.68
C VAL A 72 -16.08 -7.84 12.11
N VAL A 73 -15.34 -8.61 11.31
CA VAL A 73 -15.82 -9.80 10.61
C VAL A 73 -14.88 -10.96 10.87
N PRO A 74 -15.35 -12.12 11.39
CA PRO A 74 -14.53 -13.32 11.48
C PRO A 74 -14.10 -13.79 10.09
N LEU A 75 -12.80 -13.94 9.88
CA LEU A 75 -12.24 -14.43 8.64
C LEU A 75 -12.01 -15.94 8.73
N THR A 76 -12.42 -16.67 7.69
CA THR A 76 -12.22 -18.11 7.58
C THR A 76 -11.36 -18.44 6.37
N GLN A 77 -10.73 -19.62 6.39
CA GLN A 77 -9.92 -20.08 5.25
C GLN A 77 -10.72 -20.16 3.93
N GLU A 78 -12.01 -20.49 4.00
CA GLU A 78 -12.87 -20.55 2.83
C GLU A 78 -13.22 -19.15 2.32
N MET A 79 -13.52 -18.21 3.22
CA MET A 79 -13.83 -16.83 2.85
C MET A 79 -12.69 -16.20 2.03
N VAL A 80 -11.44 -16.38 2.46
CA VAL A 80 -10.27 -15.78 1.79
C VAL A 80 -9.72 -16.61 0.62
N ARG A 81 -10.34 -17.75 0.29
CA ARG A 81 -9.76 -18.74 -0.64
C ARG A 81 -9.40 -18.16 -2.01
N THR A 82 -10.18 -17.22 -2.50
CA THR A 82 -10.02 -16.59 -3.83
C THR A 82 -9.60 -15.13 -3.77
N TRP A 83 -9.36 -14.57 -2.58
CA TRP A 83 -9.08 -13.15 -2.42
C TRP A 83 -7.84 -12.69 -3.19
N ASP A 84 -6.84 -13.55 -3.26
CA ASP A 84 -5.58 -13.35 -4.00
C ASP A 84 -5.73 -13.07 -5.50
N ARG A 85 -6.90 -13.34 -6.08
CA ARG A 85 -7.18 -13.14 -7.50
C ARG A 85 -7.65 -11.71 -7.83
N TYR A 86 -7.88 -10.89 -6.81
CA TYR A 86 -8.50 -9.57 -6.97
C TYR A 86 -7.61 -8.46 -6.41
N GLY A 87 -7.57 -7.33 -7.12
CA GLY A 87 -6.97 -6.09 -6.63
C GLY A 87 -7.75 -5.45 -5.49
N GLY A 88 -7.20 -4.35 -4.95
CA GLY A 88 -7.79 -3.64 -3.82
C GLY A 88 -7.79 -4.45 -2.53
N THR A 89 -8.73 -4.15 -1.63
CA THR A 89 -8.92 -4.85 -0.35
C THR A 89 -10.39 -5.16 -0.07
N PHE A 90 -10.72 -6.43 0.20
CA PHE A 90 -12.07 -6.84 0.60
C PHE A 90 -12.48 -6.35 1.99
N LEU A 91 -11.52 -5.89 2.81
CA LEU A 91 -11.82 -5.25 4.09
C LEU A 91 -12.17 -3.76 3.91
N GLY A 92 -11.96 -3.17 2.74
CA GLY A 92 -12.03 -1.71 2.60
C GLY A 92 -10.87 -1.01 3.30
N THR A 93 -10.81 0.31 3.17
CA THR A 93 -9.73 1.12 3.74
C THR A 93 -10.23 2.53 4.05
N SER A 94 -9.55 3.23 4.94
CA SER A 94 -9.80 4.64 5.22
C SER A 94 -8.50 5.40 5.49
N ARG A 95 -8.57 6.73 5.37
CA ARG A 95 -7.51 7.66 5.78
C ARG A 95 -7.77 8.21 7.19
N THR A 96 -8.15 7.34 8.12
CA THR A 96 -8.40 7.71 9.51
C THR A 96 -7.16 7.48 10.35
N ASN A 97 -6.72 8.53 11.04
CA ASN A 97 -5.65 8.46 12.03
C ASN A 97 -6.26 8.67 13.43
N PRO A 98 -6.32 7.65 14.30
CA PRO A 98 -6.90 7.78 15.63
C PRO A 98 -6.11 8.72 16.54
N TYR A 99 -4.84 9.02 16.25
CA TYR A 99 -4.03 9.97 17.00
C TYR A 99 -4.00 11.36 16.34
N ASN A 100 -5.03 11.70 15.57
CA ASN A 100 -5.17 13.04 15.02
C ASN A 100 -5.37 14.05 16.17
N PRO A 101 -4.52 15.08 16.33
CA PRO A 101 -4.61 16.01 17.47
C PRO A 101 -5.92 16.80 17.55
N GLN A 102 -6.59 17.01 16.41
CA GLN A 102 -7.87 17.72 16.35
C GLN A 102 -9.06 16.82 16.74
N ASN A 103 -8.89 15.49 16.66
CA ASN A 103 -9.92 14.52 17.01
C ASN A 103 -9.26 13.21 17.45
N ASP A 104 -8.68 13.21 18.65
CA ASP A 104 -7.98 12.05 19.19
C ASP A 104 -8.99 10.98 19.63
N GLN A 105 -8.91 9.82 18.98
CA GLN A 105 -9.73 8.62 19.21
C GLN A 105 -8.85 7.41 19.58
N SER A 106 -7.58 7.62 19.94
CA SER A 106 -6.64 6.57 20.32
C SER A 106 -7.14 5.72 21.49
N ARG A 107 -7.71 6.37 22.51
CA ARG A 107 -8.31 5.68 23.65
C ARG A 107 -9.47 4.76 23.26
N THR A 108 -10.32 5.19 22.31
CA THR A 108 -11.40 4.34 21.78
C THR A 108 -10.83 3.12 21.06
N VAL A 109 -9.72 3.27 20.34
CA VAL A 109 -9.03 2.15 19.70
C VAL A 109 -8.50 1.16 20.74
N LEU A 110 -7.81 1.65 21.79
CA LEU A 110 -7.31 0.81 22.88
C LEU A 110 -8.44 0.04 23.58
N ASP A 111 -9.51 0.75 23.96
CA ASP A 111 -10.68 0.16 24.60
C ASP A 111 -11.31 -0.92 23.72
N ASN A 112 -11.39 -0.70 22.40
CA ASN A 112 -11.97 -1.66 21.47
C ASN A 112 -11.05 -2.86 21.22
N ILE A 113 -9.72 -2.68 21.20
CA ILE A 113 -8.73 -3.77 21.16
C ILE A 113 -8.94 -4.69 22.38
N GLU A 114 -9.10 -4.12 23.57
CA GLU A 114 -9.35 -4.86 24.81
C GLU A 114 -10.73 -5.56 24.80
N LYS A 115 -11.80 -4.83 24.47
CA LYS A 115 -13.18 -5.38 24.41
C LYS A 115 -13.30 -6.51 23.39
N LEU A 116 -12.61 -6.39 22.26
CA LEU A 116 -12.56 -7.44 21.24
C LEU A 116 -11.63 -8.59 21.63
N GLY A 117 -10.83 -8.46 22.70
CA GLY A 117 -9.88 -9.47 23.15
C GLY A 117 -8.75 -9.72 22.14
N LEU A 118 -8.35 -8.69 21.37
CA LEU A 118 -7.30 -8.83 20.36
C LEU A 118 -5.95 -8.99 21.06
N GLY A 119 -5.33 -10.16 20.91
CA GLY A 119 -3.99 -10.43 21.40
C GLY A 119 -2.89 -9.86 20.50
N ALA A 120 -3.22 -9.53 19.24
CA ALA A 120 -2.37 -8.76 18.34
C ALA A 120 -3.22 -8.05 17.25
N VAL A 121 -2.68 -6.95 16.71
CA VAL A 121 -3.23 -6.24 15.55
C VAL A 121 -2.22 -6.26 14.41
N ILE A 122 -2.65 -6.67 13.23
CA ILE A 122 -1.87 -6.62 11.99
C ILE A 122 -2.39 -5.45 11.15
N ALA A 123 -1.55 -4.43 11.00
CA ALA A 123 -1.87 -3.23 10.24
C ALA A 123 -1.13 -3.25 8.89
N ILE A 124 -1.87 -3.31 7.79
CA ILE A 124 -1.33 -3.25 6.45
C ILE A 124 -1.54 -1.84 5.89
N GLY A 125 -0.48 -1.10 5.61
CA GLY A 125 -0.63 0.28 5.18
C GLY A 125 0.67 1.01 4.85
N GLY A 126 0.51 2.29 4.50
CA GLY A 126 1.63 3.22 4.29
C GLY A 126 2.05 3.91 5.59
N GLU A 127 2.81 4.99 5.47
CA GLU A 127 3.44 5.71 6.60
C GLU A 127 2.44 6.03 7.72
N ASP A 128 1.31 6.67 7.40
CA ASP A 128 0.28 7.02 8.38
C ASP A 128 -0.24 5.80 9.16
N THR A 129 -0.54 4.71 8.45
CA THR A 129 -1.12 3.51 9.06
C THR A 129 -0.10 2.81 9.96
N LEU A 130 1.15 2.74 9.52
CA LEU A 130 2.24 2.13 10.28
C LEU A 130 2.70 3.03 11.44
N GLY A 131 2.58 4.36 11.30
CA GLY A 131 2.83 5.31 12.38
C GLY A 131 1.84 5.17 13.54
N VAL A 132 0.57 4.89 13.24
CA VAL A 132 -0.45 4.53 14.25
C VAL A 132 -0.10 3.19 14.91
N ALA A 133 0.26 2.19 14.10
CA ALA A 133 0.68 0.87 14.57
C ALA A 133 1.87 0.96 15.54
N TYR A 134 2.86 1.79 15.21
CA TYR A 134 4.03 2.04 16.05
C TYR A 134 3.65 2.69 17.39
N ARG A 135 2.78 3.71 17.39
CA ARG A 135 2.32 4.35 18.63
C ARG A 135 1.57 3.39 19.55
N LEU A 136 0.67 2.58 19.00
CA LEU A 136 -0.02 1.52 19.76
C LEU A 136 0.97 0.51 20.35
N SER A 137 2.04 0.18 19.63
CA SER A 137 3.09 -0.70 20.14
C SER A 137 3.85 -0.10 21.32
N GLN A 138 4.12 1.21 21.30
CA GLN A 138 4.72 1.92 22.45
C GLN A 138 3.79 1.93 23.68
N GLU A 139 2.48 1.82 23.45
CA GLU A 139 1.45 1.74 24.48
C GLU A 139 1.16 0.29 24.93
N GLY A 140 1.98 -0.68 24.50
CA GLY A 140 1.92 -2.08 24.97
C GLY A 140 1.00 -3.00 24.16
N VAL A 141 0.43 -2.53 23.05
CA VAL A 141 -0.33 -3.38 22.12
C VAL A 141 0.65 -4.22 21.29
N ASN A 142 0.40 -5.52 21.15
CA ASN A 142 1.16 -6.34 20.20
C ASN A 142 0.73 -5.99 18.77
N VAL A 143 1.61 -5.35 18.00
CA VAL A 143 1.30 -4.91 16.64
C VAL A 143 2.31 -5.45 15.65
N ILE A 144 1.83 -5.80 14.46
CA ILE A 144 2.65 -6.18 13.31
C ILE A 144 2.28 -5.26 12.15
N GLY A 145 3.26 -4.55 11.61
CA GLY A 145 3.10 -3.72 10.42
C GLY A 145 3.46 -4.51 9.15
N ILE A 146 2.62 -4.41 8.11
CA ILE A 146 2.96 -4.90 6.76
C ILE A 146 3.04 -3.68 5.83
N PRO A 147 4.23 -3.38 5.26
CA PRO A 147 4.42 -2.20 4.43
C PRO A 147 3.66 -2.32 3.11
N LYS A 148 2.77 -1.35 2.90
CA LYS A 148 1.93 -1.25 1.70
C LYS A 148 1.99 0.16 1.17
N THR A 149 2.49 0.31 -0.04
CA THR A 149 2.49 1.55 -0.82
C THR A 149 2.95 1.22 -2.23
N ILE A 150 2.39 1.89 -3.24
CA ILE A 150 2.92 1.80 -4.60
C ILE A 150 4.15 2.70 -4.78
N ASP A 151 4.45 3.57 -3.81
CA ASP A 151 5.45 4.63 -3.96
C ASP A 151 6.86 4.19 -3.54
N LYS A 152 6.97 3.03 -2.86
CA LYS A 152 8.22 2.48 -2.28
C LYS A 152 8.94 3.51 -1.38
N ASP A 153 8.16 4.32 -0.67
CA ASP A 153 8.61 5.47 0.11
C ASP A 153 8.68 5.21 1.62
N LEU A 154 8.71 3.93 2.04
CA LEU A 154 8.76 3.57 3.45
C LEU A 154 10.18 3.24 3.90
N PRO A 155 10.70 3.87 4.97
CA PRO A 155 12.03 3.56 5.47
C PRO A 155 12.08 2.15 6.07
N GLY A 156 13.23 1.49 5.93
CA GLY A 156 13.50 0.18 6.55
C GLY A 156 13.04 -1.02 5.72
N THR A 157 12.57 -0.82 4.49
CA THR A 157 12.27 -1.90 3.55
C THR A 157 12.58 -1.49 2.11
N ASP A 158 13.21 -2.38 1.35
CA ASP A 158 13.36 -2.23 -0.09
C ASP A 158 12.13 -2.75 -0.86
N TYR A 159 11.13 -3.25 -0.14
CA TYR A 159 9.94 -3.88 -0.71
C TYR A 159 8.66 -3.32 -0.07
N THR A 160 7.68 -2.95 -0.90
CA THR A 160 6.36 -2.53 -0.46
C THR A 160 5.29 -3.19 -1.32
N LEU A 161 4.22 -3.70 -0.69
CA LEU A 161 3.13 -4.30 -1.44
C LEU A 161 2.54 -3.29 -2.42
N GLY A 162 2.49 -3.69 -3.70
CA GLY A 162 1.88 -2.93 -4.79
C GLY A 162 2.86 -2.27 -5.75
N PHE A 163 4.11 -2.04 -5.35
CA PHE A 163 5.11 -1.33 -6.15
C PHE A 163 5.38 -2.02 -7.50
N GLU A 164 5.74 -3.31 -7.51
CA GLU A 164 6.07 -4.00 -8.76
C GLU A 164 4.85 -4.15 -9.69
N THR A 165 3.65 -4.20 -9.11
CA THR A 165 2.43 -4.21 -9.94
C THR A 165 2.21 -2.86 -10.60
N ALA A 166 2.40 -1.75 -9.88
CA ALA A 166 2.33 -0.41 -10.45
C ALA A 166 3.42 -0.19 -11.52
N LEU A 167 4.63 -0.68 -11.28
CA LEU A 167 5.75 -0.65 -12.23
C LEU A 167 5.41 -1.37 -13.54
N ASN A 168 4.82 -2.56 -13.46
CA ASN A 168 4.38 -3.31 -14.64
C ASN A 168 3.31 -2.54 -15.44
N VAL A 169 2.36 -1.89 -14.75
CA VAL A 169 1.33 -1.06 -15.41
C VAL A 169 1.98 0.12 -16.13
N ILE A 170 2.91 0.84 -15.50
CA ILE A 170 3.64 1.95 -16.14
C ILE A 170 4.35 1.45 -17.41
N THR A 171 5.05 0.33 -17.31
CA THR A 171 5.80 -0.26 -18.43
C THR A 171 4.86 -0.61 -19.59
N GLU A 172 3.74 -1.30 -19.30
CA GLU A 172 2.76 -1.70 -20.32
C GLU A 172 2.12 -0.49 -21.01
N GLU A 173 1.74 0.54 -20.26
CA GLU A 173 1.11 1.74 -20.83
C GLU A 173 2.10 2.56 -21.67
N VAL A 174 3.35 2.69 -21.24
CA VAL A 174 4.38 3.37 -22.04
C VAL A 174 4.66 2.62 -23.35
N ASP A 175 4.71 1.29 -23.31
CA ASP A 175 4.90 0.48 -24.52
C ASP A 175 3.74 0.63 -25.52
N ARG A 176 2.50 0.74 -25.03
CA ARG A 176 1.35 1.06 -25.87
C ARG A 176 1.49 2.43 -26.55
N LEU A 177 1.97 3.45 -25.82
CA LEU A 177 2.21 4.79 -26.36
C LEU A 177 3.32 4.83 -27.42
N ARG A 178 4.34 3.98 -27.30
CA ARG A 178 5.50 3.97 -28.20
C ARG A 178 5.13 3.78 -29.67
N THR A 179 4.18 2.90 -29.95
CA THR A 179 3.76 2.57 -31.33
C THR A 179 3.22 3.79 -32.09
N THR A 180 2.35 4.58 -31.45
CA THR A 180 1.80 5.81 -32.03
C THR A 180 2.82 6.94 -32.03
N ALA A 181 3.69 7.02 -31.02
CA ALA A 181 4.77 8.00 -30.94
C ALA A 181 5.72 7.89 -32.14
N GLY A 182 6.20 6.68 -32.44
CA GLY A 182 7.11 6.42 -33.56
C GLY A 182 6.47 6.67 -34.94
N SER A 183 5.20 6.31 -35.10
CA SER A 183 4.45 6.48 -36.34
C SER A 183 4.26 7.97 -36.68
N HIS A 184 3.88 8.78 -35.70
CA HIS A 184 3.51 10.19 -35.90
C HIS A 184 4.59 11.19 -35.52
N LYS A 185 5.80 10.73 -35.21
CA LYS A 185 6.94 11.56 -34.80
C LYS A 185 6.63 12.48 -33.61
N ARG A 186 6.04 11.92 -32.55
CA ARG A 186 5.55 12.68 -31.39
C ARG A 186 6.50 12.61 -30.19
N LEU A 187 6.44 13.65 -29.37
CA LEU A 187 6.93 13.64 -28.00
C LEU A 187 5.76 13.29 -27.10
N PHE A 188 5.94 12.32 -26.20
CA PHE A 188 5.00 12.05 -25.12
C PHE A 188 5.64 12.38 -23.77
N VAL A 189 4.86 13.04 -22.92
CA VAL A 189 5.19 13.23 -21.51
C VAL A 189 4.20 12.38 -20.73
N VAL A 190 4.71 11.44 -19.95
CA VAL A 190 3.93 10.45 -19.20
C VAL A 190 4.12 10.72 -17.72
N GLU A 191 3.05 11.14 -17.05
CA GLU A 191 3.05 11.37 -15.62
C GLU A 191 2.81 10.05 -14.88
N THR A 192 3.58 9.78 -13.84
CA THR A 192 3.42 8.61 -12.95
C THR A 192 3.16 9.05 -11.53
N MET A 193 2.39 8.23 -10.80
CA MET A 193 2.24 8.40 -9.35
C MET A 193 3.60 8.18 -8.63
N GLY A 194 3.62 8.46 -7.32
CA GLY A 194 4.79 8.24 -6.46
C GLY A 194 4.85 9.18 -5.26
N ARG A 195 3.86 10.07 -5.13
CA ARG A 195 3.80 11.17 -4.16
C ARG A 195 5.09 11.98 -4.25
N ASN A 196 5.87 11.97 -3.18
CA ASN A 196 7.12 12.71 -3.07
C ASN A 196 8.34 11.86 -3.42
N ALA A 197 8.14 10.62 -3.91
CA ALA A 197 9.20 9.67 -4.24
C ALA A 197 9.21 9.35 -5.75
N GLY A 198 10.42 9.26 -6.31
CA GLY A 198 10.66 9.05 -7.72
C GLY A 198 10.73 7.60 -8.17
N TRP A 199 10.61 6.62 -7.26
CA TRP A 199 10.86 5.20 -7.58
C TRP A 199 10.07 4.66 -8.76
N LEU A 200 8.78 4.99 -8.85
CA LEU A 200 7.93 4.57 -9.97
C LEU A 200 8.37 5.18 -11.30
N ALA A 201 8.69 6.48 -11.31
CA ALA A 201 9.18 7.17 -12.50
C ALA A 201 10.57 6.65 -12.91
N LEU A 202 11.45 6.45 -11.94
CA LEU A 202 12.81 5.97 -12.13
C LEU A 202 12.83 4.55 -12.71
N GLU A 203 12.34 3.57 -11.94
CA GLU A 203 12.38 2.17 -12.36
C GLU A 203 11.46 1.93 -13.57
N GLY A 204 10.33 2.62 -13.64
CA GLY A 204 9.38 2.51 -14.76
C GLY A 204 9.96 3.12 -16.03
N GLY A 205 10.56 4.30 -15.92
CA GLY A 205 11.27 4.96 -17.00
C GLY A 205 12.45 4.14 -17.54
N GLU A 206 13.26 3.55 -16.66
CA GLU A 206 14.36 2.66 -17.05
C GLU A 206 13.84 1.40 -17.76
N SER A 207 12.81 0.76 -17.20
CA SER A 207 12.22 -0.47 -17.74
C SER A 207 11.62 -0.27 -19.14
N CYS A 208 11.06 0.91 -19.41
CA CYS A 208 10.53 1.25 -20.72
C CYS A 208 11.55 1.97 -21.63
N GLY A 209 12.78 2.25 -21.19
CA GLY A 209 13.74 3.01 -22.00
C GLY A 209 13.23 4.42 -22.35
N ALA A 210 12.69 5.13 -21.36
CA ALA A 210 12.36 6.54 -21.46
C ALA A 210 13.62 7.35 -21.80
N PHE A 211 13.45 8.40 -22.60
CA PHE A 211 14.56 9.25 -23.02
C PHE A 211 15.01 10.19 -21.88
N ILE A 212 14.05 10.74 -21.14
CA ILE A 212 14.28 11.57 -19.97
C ILE A 212 13.35 11.09 -18.86
N ILE A 213 13.88 11.01 -17.64
CA ILE A 213 13.13 10.68 -16.44
C ILE A 213 13.30 11.83 -15.45
N LEU A 214 12.19 12.37 -14.96
CA LEU A 214 12.16 13.48 -14.01
C LEU A 214 11.58 12.99 -12.68
N ILE A 215 12.34 13.18 -11.60
CA ILE A 215 12.02 12.65 -10.27
C ILE A 215 12.08 13.76 -9.20
N PRO A 216 11.27 13.68 -8.12
CA PRO A 216 11.24 14.68 -7.05
C PRO A 216 12.56 14.85 -6.28
N GLU A 217 13.43 13.84 -6.30
CA GLU A 217 14.73 13.87 -5.62
C GLU A 217 15.72 14.85 -6.29
N HIS A 218 15.47 15.24 -7.55
CA HIS A 218 16.30 16.17 -8.30
C HIS A 218 15.47 17.17 -9.10
N ASP A 219 15.47 18.43 -8.67
CA ASP A 219 14.88 19.54 -9.44
C ASP A 219 15.46 19.60 -10.84
N PHE A 220 14.62 19.82 -11.85
CA PHE A 220 15.04 19.80 -13.25
C PHE A 220 15.03 21.17 -13.93
N SER A 221 15.94 21.37 -14.89
CA SER A 221 15.92 22.56 -15.74
C SER A 221 15.09 22.30 -17.01
N VAL A 222 13.99 23.03 -17.17
CA VAL A 222 13.15 22.99 -18.39
C VAL A 222 13.99 23.31 -19.63
N ALA A 223 14.93 24.26 -19.51
CA ALA A 223 15.84 24.62 -20.59
C ALA A 223 16.70 23.42 -21.00
N LYS A 224 17.25 22.67 -20.03
CA LYS A 224 18.07 21.49 -20.31
C LYS A 224 17.26 20.36 -20.92
N VAL A 225 16.04 20.11 -20.45
CA VAL A 225 15.12 19.13 -21.06
C VAL A 225 14.87 19.49 -22.53
N CYS A 226 14.58 20.76 -22.82
CA CYS A 226 14.36 21.24 -24.18
C CYS A 226 15.62 21.15 -25.06
N GLU A 227 16.81 21.32 -24.50
CA GLU A 227 18.09 21.14 -25.19
C GLU A 227 18.28 19.68 -25.61
N LEU A 228 18.13 18.74 -24.67
CA LEU A 228 18.27 17.30 -24.91
C LEU A 228 17.28 16.78 -25.96
N VAL A 229 16.02 17.21 -25.90
CA VAL A 229 14.98 16.87 -26.89
C VAL A 229 15.35 17.37 -28.30
N ARG A 230 15.94 18.58 -28.39
CA ARG A 230 16.39 19.11 -29.70
C ARG A 230 17.62 18.38 -30.20
N GLU A 231 18.52 17.96 -29.32
CA GLU A 231 19.69 17.13 -29.66
C GLU A 231 19.28 15.77 -30.21
N GLY A 232 18.37 15.07 -29.52
CA GLY A 232 17.82 13.79 -29.98
C GLY A 232 17.21 13.89 -31.37
N ARG A 233 16.37 14.91 -31.60
CA ARG A 233 15.80 15.19 -32.92
C ARG A 233 16.85 15.46 -34.01
N ARG A 234 17.91 16.22 -33.71
CA ARG A 234 19.02 16.46 -34.65
C ARG A 234 19.79 15.17 -34.96
N GLY A 235 19.91 14.28 -33.97
CA GLY A 235 20.50 12.94 -34.11
C GLY A 235 19.63 11.94 -34.86
N GLY A 236 18.43 12.34 -35.32
CA GLY A 236 17.53 11.49 -36.10
C GLY A 236 16.48 10.75 -35.28
N ALA A 237 16.35 11.03 -33.98
CA ALA A 237 15.27 10.48 -33.17
C ALA A 237 13.91 10.90 -33.75
N ARG A 238 13.06 9.90 -34.02
CA ARG A 238 11.73 10.14 -34.57
C ARG A 238 10.71 10.51 -33.50
N TYR A 239 10.88 9.98 -32.30
CA TYR A 239 9.97 10.15 -31.17
C TYR A 239 10.77 10.07 -29.89
N GLU A 240 10.21 10.62 -28.82
CA GLU A 240 10.80 10.58 -27.49
C GLU A 240 9.68 10.41 -26.46
N ILE A 241 9.98 9.69 -25.39
CA ILE A 241 9.10 9.51 -24.24
C ILE A 241 9.82 10.08 -23.03
N ILE A 242 9.15 11.00 -22.33
CA ILE A 242 9.62 11.57 -21.09
C ILE A 242 8.70 11.04 -19.99
N VAL A 243 9.26 10.45 -18.95
CA VAL A 243 8.53 10.01 -17.76
C VAL A 243 8.74 11.02 -16.64
N VAL A 244 7.66 11.43 -15.98
CA VAL A 244 7.67 12.48 -14.96
C VAL A 244 6.92 11.97 -13.74
N ALA A 245 7.57 11.91 -12.59
CA ALA A 245 6.89 11.67 -11.33
C ALA A 245 5.95 12.84 -10.98
N GLU A 246 4.80 12.57 -10.38
CA GLU A 246 3.83 13.61 -9.98
C GLU A 246 4.43 14.69 -9.06
N GLY A 247 5.40 14.33 -8.22
CA GLY A 247 6.13 15.27 -7.35
C GLY A 247 7.36 15.95 -8.00
N ALA A 248 7.68 15.66 -9.27
CA ALA A 248 8.85 16.25 -9.93
C ALA A 248 8.62 17.73 -10.24
N LYS A 249 9.58 18.59 -9.87
CA LYS A 249 9.46 20.04 -10.01
C LYS A 249 10.65 20.65 -10.75
N PRO A 250 10.44 21.74 -11.51
CA PRO A 250 11.54 22.48 -12.10
C PRO A 250 12.31 23.28 -11.05
N GLU A 251 13.55 23.64 -11.34
CA GLU A 251 14.36 24.54 -10.49
C GLU A 251 13.58 25.83 -10.15
N GLY A 252 13.42 26.11 -8.85
CA GLY A 252 12.67 27.28 -8.36
C GLY A 252 11.14 27.16 -8.44
N GLY A 253 10.62 26.02 -8.91
CA GLY A 253 9.21 25.68 -8.87
C GLY A 253 8.75 25.20 -7.50
N ARG A 254 7.43 25.17 -7.31
CA ARG A 254 6.79 24.39 -6.25
C ARG A 254 6.10 23.20 -6.89
N GLU A 255 5.96 22.14 -6.10
CA GLU A 255 5.04 21.04 -6.39
C GLU A 255 3.60 21.56 -6.57
#